data_AF-A0A9E2R3D1-F1
#
_entry.id   AF-A0A9E2R3D1-F1
#
_cell.length_a   1.000
_cell.length_b   1.000
_cell.length_c   1.000
_cell.angle_alpha   90.00
_cell.angle_beta   90.00
_cell.angle_gamma   90.00
#
_symmetry.space_group_name_H-M   'P 1'
#
loop_
_entity.id
_entity.type
_entity.pdbx_description
1 polymer ?
#
loop_
_entity_poly.entity_id
_entity_poly.type
_entity_poly.pdbx_seq_one_letter_code
_entity_poly.pdbx_strand_id
1 'polypeptide(L)'
;WAVSLIERVHSLLQQEYALEGKTDRFDRLSHFLAGDKAEVTYAEVGRVLQMTPGAVKVAVHRLRRRYRELLREQVAQTTRTTAELEEELRDLRAVFVR
;
A
#
# COMPACT_ATOMS: atom_id res chain seq x y z
N TRP A 1 -15.89 -9.10 -2.49
CA TRP A 1 -15.89 -7.68 -2.13
C TRP A 1 -14.54 -7.21 -1.58
N ALA A 2 -13.97 -7.85 -0.55
CA ALA A 2 -12.67 -7.44 0.00
C ALA A 2 -11.49 -7.53 -0.99
N VAL A 3 -11.40 -8.60 -1.79
CA VAL A 3 -10.36 -8.76 -2.83
C VAL A 3 -10.43 -7.66 -3.89
N SER A 4 -11.63 -7.41 -4.44
CA SER A 4 -11.85 -6.34 -5.43
C SER A 4 -11.59 -4.94 -4.88
N LEU A 5 -11.81 -4.73 -3.57
CA LEU A 5 -11.48 -3.49 -2.88
C LEU A 5 -9.96 -3.27 -2.80
N ILE A 6 -9.24 -4.33 -2.41
CA ILE A 6 -7.77 -4.34 -2.35
C ILE A 6 -7.16 -4.07 -3.73
N GLU A 7 -7.66 -4.74 -4.78
CA GLU A 7 -7.22 -4.51 -6.17
C GLU A 7 -7.47 -3.07 -6.63
N ARG A 8 -8.63 -2.50 -6.28
CA ARG A 8 -8.95 -1.10 -6.59
C ARG A 8 -8.02 -0.13 -5.86
N VAL A 9 -7.77 -0.33 -4.58
CA VAL A 9 -6.86 0.52 -3.79
C VAL A 9 -5.44 0.43 -4.34
N HIS A 10 -4.97 -0.76 -4.70
CA HIS A 10 -3.67 -0.95 -5.32
C HIS A 10 -3.57 -0.19 -6.66
N SER A 11 -4.60 -0.30 -7.50
CA SER A 11 -4.67 0.39 -8.79
C SER A 11 -4.68 1.91 -8.64
N LEU A 12 -5.43 2.44 -7.67
CA LEU A 12 -5.45 3.89 -7.38
C LEU A 12 -4.08 4.39 -6.95
N LEU A 13 -3.41 3.66 -6.05
CA LEU A 13 -2.08 4.04 -5.59
C LEU A 13 -1.03 3.99 -6.72
N GLN A 14 -1.14 2.99 -7.61
CA GLN A 14 -0.29 2.91 -8.79
C GLN A 14 -0.51 4.12 -9.71
N GLN A 15 -1.77 4.52 -9.94
CA GLN A 15 -2.11 5.69 -10.75
C GLN A 15 -1.56 6.99 -10.15
N GLU A 16 -1.65 7.19 -8.84
CA GLU A 16 -1.06 8.36 -8.17
C GLU A 16 0.45 8.46 -8.45
N TYR A 17 1.18 7.35 -8.34
CA TYR A 17 2.61 7.32 -8.64
C TYR A 17 2.89 7.52 -10.14
N ALA A 18 2.06 6.96 -11.02
CA ALA A 18 2.22 7.13 -12.46
C ALA A 18 2.03 8.60 -12.88
N LEU A 19 1.05 9.31 -12.31
CA LEU A 19 0.83 10.74 -12.53
C LEU A 19 2.03 11.60 -12.08
N GLU A 20 2.76 11.15 -11.06
CA GLU A 20 4.00 11.79 -10.61
C GLU A 20 5.25 11.34 -11.40
N GLY A 21 5.11 10.48 -12.41
CA GLY A 21 6.24 9.91 -13.16
C GLY A 21 7.08 8.92 -12.36
N LYS A 22 6.51 8.32 -11.31
CA LYS A 22 7.20 7.47 -10.32
C LYS A 22 6.78 6.00 -10.41
N THR A 23 6.42 5.53 -11.60
CA THR A 23 5.97 4.14 -11.84
C THR A 23 7.01 3.11 -11.37
N ASP A 24 8.28 3.22 -11.79
CA ASP A 24 9.33 2.28 -11.36
C ASP A 24 9.54 2.30 -9.84
N ARG A 25 9.33 3.46 -9.20
CA ARG A 25 9.36 3.58 -7.74
C ARG A 25 8.19 2.84 -7.11
N PHE A 26 6.98 2.95 -7.65
CA PHE A 26 5.83 2.20 -7.17
C PHE A 26 6.07 0.70 -7.30
N ASP A 27 6.44 0.24 -8.50
CA ASP A 27 6.63 -1.17 -8.79
C ASP A 27 7.63 -1.82 -7.83
N ARG A 28 8.73 -1.14 -7.50
CA ARG A 28 9.71 -1.66 -6.54
C ARG A 28 9.24 -1.60 -5.10
N LEU A 29 8.60 -0.50 -4.69
CA LEU A 29 8.19 -0.33 -3.31
C LEU A 29 6.92 -1.12 -2.95
N SER A 30 6.07 -1.44 -3.94
CA SER A 30 4.81 -2.18 -3.75
C SER A 30 5.05 -3.62 -3.27
N HIS A 31 6.21 -4.20 -3.58
CA HIS A 31 6.66 -5.49 -3.03
C HIS A 31 6.67 -5.51 -1.49
N PHE A 32 6.82 -4.37 -0.83
CA PHE A 32 6.77 -4.25 0.63
C PHE A 32 5.36 -4.01 1.19
N LEU A 33 4.32 -4.02 0.36
CA LEU A 33 2.93 -3.94 0.82
C LEU A 33 2.38 -5.32 1.21
N ALA A 34 2.83 -6.38 0.54
CA ALA A 34 2.53 -7.75 0.95
C ALA A 34 3.28 -8.05 2.27
N GLY A 35 2.55 -8.57 3.26
CA GLY A 35 3.08 -8.82 4.61
C GLY A 35 4.12 -9.94 4.69
N ASP A 36 4.29 -10.72 3.63
CA ASP A 36 5.37 -11.70 3.56
C ASP A 36 6.73 -11.02 3.47
N LYS A 37 7.78 -11.74 3.90
CA LYS A 37 9.16 -11.30 3.74
C LYS A 37 9.38 -10.93 2.28
N ALA A 38 9.44 -9.63 1.99
CA ALA A 38 9.74 -9.16 0.66
C ALA A 38 11.00 -9.90 0.17
N GLU A 39 10.90 -10.55 -0.99
CA GLU A 39 12.02 -11.27 -1.60
C GLU A 39 13.20 -10.32 -1.89
N VAL A 40 12.92 -9.02 -1.92
CA VAL A 40 13.88 -7.93 -2.09
C VAL A 40 14.12 -7.17 -0.79
N THR A 41 15.38 -6.84 -0.53
CA THR A 41 15.79 -6.01 0.60
C THR A 41 15.71 -4.52 0.28
N TYR A 42 15.64 -3.67 1.32
CA TYR A 42 15.75 -2.21 1.13
C TYR A 42 17.06 -1.79 0.47
N ALA A 43 18.15 -2.56 0.65
CA ALA A 43 19.44 -2.28 0.04
C ALA A 43 19.41 -2.53 -1.48
N GLU A 44 18.82 -3.64 -1.92
CA GLU A 44 18.70 -3.96 -3.35
C GLU A 44 17.81 -2.96 -4.07
N VAL A 45 16.67 -2.62 -3.48
CA VAL A 45 15.76 -1.60 -4.03
C VAL A 45 16.42 -0.21 -4.02
N GLY A 46 17.18 0.12 -2.98
CA GLY A 46 17.92 1.37 -2.89
C GLY A 46 18.95 1.52 -3.99
N ARG A 47 19.69 0.44 -4.30
CA ARG A 47 20.64 0.44 -5.42
C ARG A 47 19.98 0.77 -6.75
N VAL A 48 18.81 0.19 -7.03
CA VAL A 48 18.14 0.44 -8.33
C VAL A 48 17.49 1.81 -8.40
N LEU A 49 16.90 2.28 -7.30
CA LEU A 49 16.27 3.60 -7.22
C LEU A 49 17.27 4.74 -6.96
N GLN A 50 18.57 4.44 -6.84
CA GLN A 50 19.60 5.40 -6.42
C GLN A 50 19.27 6.10 -5.08
N MET A 51 18.73 5.32 -4.15
CA MET A 51 18.32 5.76 -2.81
C MET A 51 19.12 5.02 -1.74
N THR A 52 19.37 5.67 -0.61
CA THR A 52 19.91 4.96 0.56
C THR A 52 18.88 3.97 1.10
N PRO A 53 19.30 2.86 1.74
CA PRO A 53 18.35 1.91 2.35
C PRO A 53 17.41 2.59 3.36
N GLY A 54 17.89 3.59 4.09
CA GLY A 54 17.07 4.42 4.99
C GLY A 54 16.01 5.24 4.24
N ALA A 55 16.36 5.83 3.10
CA ALA A 55 15.40 6.56 2.26
C ALA A 55 14.33 5.63 1.68
N VAL A 56 14.71 4.39 1.29
CA VAL A 56 13.76 3.36 0.85
C VAL A 56 12.79 3.01 1.97
N LYS A 57 13.29 2.76 3.19
CA LYS A 57 12.45 2.47 4.37
C LYS A 57 11.41 3.59 4.59
N VAL A 58 11.83 4.85 4.54
CA VAL A 58 10.91 5.99 4.69
C VAL A 58 9.89 6.04 3.54
N ALA A 59 10.30 5.75 2.31
CA ALA A 59 9.40 5.70 1.17
C ALA A 59 8.35 4.58 1.30
N VAL A 60 8.74 3.39 1.78
CA VAL A 60 7.82 2.29 2.11
C VAL A 60 6.84 2.71 3.20
N HIS A 61 7.30 3.40 4.26
CA HIS A 61 6.40 3.90 5.30
C HIS A 61 5.35 4.88 4.73
N ARG A 62 5.75 5.79 3.83
CA ARG A 62 4.82 6.69 3.13
C ARG A 62 3.84 5.93 2.25
N LEU A 63 4.32 4.95 1.47
CA LEU A 63 3.49 4.10 0.63
C LEU A 63 2.42 3.38 1.44
N ARG A 64 2.81 2.69 2.53
CA ARG A 64 1.89 1.98 3.44
C ARG A 64 0.87 2.92 4.09
N ARG A 65 1.26 4.14 4.42
CA ARG A 65 0.35 5.15 4.95
C ARG A 65 -0.70 5.52 3.90
N ARG A 66 -0.29 5.88 2.68
CA ARG A 66 -1.21 6.26 1.61
C ARG A 66 -2.15 5.12 1.22
N TYR A 67 -1.64 3.90 1.13
CA TYR A 67 -2.44 2.70 0.90
C TYR A 67 -3.56 2.55 1.93
N ARG A 68 -3.25 2.73 3.22
CA ARG A 68 -4.24 2.68 4.32
C ARG A 68 -5.23 3.84 4.31
N GLU A 69 -4.87 5.00 3.76
CA GLU A 69 -5.78 6.14 3.59
C GLU A 69 -6.78 5.83 2.47
N LEU A 70 -6.29 5.47 1.27
CA LEU A 70 -7.12 5.06 0.13
C LEU A 70 -8.07 3.92 0.49
N LEU A 71 -7.59 2.94 1.24
CA LEU A 71 -8.42 1.83 1.67
C LEU A 71 -9.58 2.26 2.57
N ARG A 72 -9.35 3.16 3.52
CA ARG A 72 -10.43 3.72 4.35
C ARG A 72 -11.40 4.54 3.53
N GLU A 73 -10.91 5.32 2.58
CA GLU A 73 -11.75 6.10 1.66
C GLU A 73 -12.65 5.17 0.83
N GLN A 74 -12.12 4.07 0.30
CA GLN A 74 -12.89 3.11 -0.50
C GLN A 74 -13.91 2.32 0.35
N VAL A 75 -13.57 1.92 1.58
CA VAL A 75 -14.56 1.29 2.48
C VAL A 75 -15.66 2.29 2.84
N ALA A 76 -15.32 3.53 3.20
CA ALA A 76 -16.32 4.56 3.50
C ALA A 76 -17.25 4.88 2.31
N GLN A 77 -16.78 4.73 1.08
CA GLN A 77 -17.60 4.89 -0.14
C GLN A 77 -18.54 3.71 -0.39
N THR A 78 -18.16 2.51 0.05
CA THR A 78 -18.92 1.27 -0.20
C THR A 78 -19.86 0.93 0.96
N THR A 79 -19.54 1.37 2.17
CA THR A 79 -20.27 1.06 3.40
C THR A 79 -21.04 2.31 3.85
N ARG A 80 -22.36 2.31 3.67
CA ARG A 80 -23.24 3.47 3.98
C ARG A 80 -23.51 3.66 5.48
N THR A 81 -22.98 2.83 6.38
CA THR A 81 -23.11 2.96 7.83
C THR A 81 -21.77 2.73 8.55
N THR A 82 -21.45 3.59 9.53
CA THR A 82 -20.17 3.60 10.26
C THR A 82 -19.87 2.30 11.03
N ALA A 83 -20.90 1.50 11.37
CA ALA A 83 -20.76 0.26 12.14
C ALA A 83 -20.16 -0.89 11.32
N GLU A 84 -20.58 -1.06 10.07
CA GLU A 84 -20.05 -2.08 9.15
C GLU A 84 -18.58 -1.77 8.78
N LEU A 85 -18.23 -0.48 8.70
CA LEU A 85 -16.87 0.01 8.44
C LEU A 85 -15.87 -0.41 9.54
N GLU A 86 -16.25 -0.38 10.82
CA GLU A 86 -15.35 -0.76 11.92
C GLU A 86 -15.07 -2.26 11.96
N GLU A 87 -16.05 -3.09 11.58
CA GLU A 87 -15.90 -4.54 11.50
C GLU A 87 -14.99 -4.93 10.33
N GLU A 88 -15.20 -4.35 9.14
CA GLU A 88 -14.35 -4.59 7.97
C GLU A 88 -12.91 -4.07 8.16
N LEU A 89 -12.74 -2.91 8.81
CA LEU A 89 -11.40 -2.40 9.14
C LEU A 89 -10.68 -3.30 10.16
N ARG A 90 -11.41 -4.00 11.03
CA ARG A 90 -10.84 -4.97 11.99
C ARG A 90 -10.38 -6.23 11.27
N ASP A 91 -11.20 -6.78 10.38
CA ASP A 91 -10.85 -7.94 9.55
C ASP A 91 -9.66 -7.64 8.65
N LEU A 92 -9.62 -6.44 8.06
CA LEU A 92 -8.52 -6.03 7.22
C LEU A 92 -7.22 -5.84 8.02
N ARG A 93 -7.29 -5.32 9.25
CA ARG A 93 -6.10 -5.28 10.12
C ARG A 93 -5.56 -6.68 10.43
N ALA A 94 -6.42 -7.67 10.60
CA ALA A 94 -5.97 -9.06 10.85
C ALA A 94 -5.19 -9.65 9.66
N VAL A 95 -5.48 -9.21 8.43
CA VAL A 95 -4.74 -9.64 7.23
C VAL A 95 -3.39 -8.94 7.08
N PHE A 96 -3.26 -7.68 7.52
CA PHE A 96 -2.04 -6.89 7.36
C PHE A 96 -1.11 -6.85 8.60
N VAL A 97 -1.52 -7.44 9.73
CA VAL A 97 -0.66 -7.63 10.91
C VAL A 97 -0.14 -9.06 10.92
N ARG A 98 0.99 -9.30 10.24
CA ARG A 98 1.87 -10.43 10.51
C ARG A 98 3.33 -10.04 10.23
#